data_AF-A0A7S2T2W6-F1
#
_entry.id   AF-A0A7S2T2W6-F1
#
_cell.length_a   1.000
_cell.length_b   1.000
_cell.length_c   1.000
_cell.angle_alpha   90.00
_cell.angle_beta   90.00
_cell.angle_gamma   90.00
#
_symmetry.space_group_name_H-M   'P 1'
#
loop_
_entity.id
_entity.type
_entity.pdbx_description
1 polymer ?
#
loop_
_entity_poly.entity_id
_entity_poly.type
_entity_poly.pdbx_seq_one_letter_code
_entity_poly.pdbx_strand_id
1 'polypeptide(L)'
;MVKEEWRGRASGAVEGLLSEVASTQQVLGHNERIFSCRCSRVFEGKRKRDEEGASSFVLIATGSEDKTVRLWRSEGLDRKIKLLHVLKAHDEECLSVSWSDDGKTLASCGADNTVVLWSVDADALDDAPPRVAGRLVHKDHVYKAIFKTGSVIGCEGESDVLVTCSGNQILFWGLDEVL
;
A
#
# COMPACT_ATOMS: atom_id res chain seq x y z
N MET A 1 -19.09 28.11 -18.83
CA MET A 1 -20.39 28.01 -18.12
C MET A 1 -20.19 26.89 -17.10
N VAL A 2 -20.04 27.11 -15.79
CA VAL A 2 -20.45 28.21 -14.90
C VAL A 2 -19.30 28.52 -13.92
N LYS A 3 -18.95 29.80 -13.78
CA LYS A 3 -18.20 30.34 -12.63
C LYS A 3 -19.27 30.83 -11.66
N GLU A 4 -19.26 30.38 -10.40
CA GLU A 4 -20.01 31.06 -9.35
C GLU A 4 -19.06 31.84 -8.44
N GLU A 5 -19.23 33.15 -8.45
CA GLU A 5 -18.59 34.12 -7.56
C GLU A 5 -19.26 34.08 -6.18
N TRP A 6 -18.46 33.87 -5.13
CA TRP A 6 -18.85 34.18 -3.76
C TRP A 6 -18.10 35.45 -3.32
N ARG A 7 -18.78 36.60 -3.32
CA ARG A 7 -18.31 37.83 -2.67
C ARG A 7 -18.99 37.96 -1.30
N GLY A 8 -18.32 37.49 -0.26
CA GLY A 8 -18.67 37.79 1.13
C GLY A 8 -17.40 38.22 1.88
N ARG A 9 -17.44 39.38 2.54
CA ARG A 9 -16.32 39.91 3.34
C ARG A 9 -15.97 38.93 4.46
N ALA A 10 -14.89 38.18 4.28
CA ALA A 10 -14.25 37.42 5.34
C ALA A 10 -13.27 38.34 6.10
N SER A 11 -13.48 38.47 7.41
CA SER A 11 -12.53 39.06 8.35
C SER A 11 -11.20 38.28 8.30
N GLY A 12 -10.05 38.95 8.38
CA GLY A 12 -8.71 38.38 8.18
C GLY A 12 -8.33 37.17 9.06
N ALA A 13 -9.17 36.79 10.04
CA ALA A 13 -9.00 35.56 10.82
C ALA A 13 -9.37 34.27 10.06
N VAL A 14 -10.33 34.32 9.12
CA VAL A 14 -10.72 33.12 8.33
C VAL A 14 -9.82 32.86 7.13
N GLU A 15 -9.10 33.86 6.63
CA GLU A 15 -8.04 33.62 5.62
C GLU A 15 -6.83 32.88 6.22
N GLY A 16 -6.56 33.05 7.52
CA GLY A 16 -5.55 32.25 8.22
C GLY A 16 -5.93 30.77 8.35
N LEU A 17 -7.20 30.48 8.64
CA LEU A 17 -7.73 29.11 8.78
C LEU A 17 -7.94 28.40 7.43
N LEU A 18 -8.16 29.14 6.34
CA LEU A 18 -8.27 28.57 4.99
C LEU A 18 -6.91 28.31 4.32
N SER A 19 -5.83 28.89 4.83
CA SER A 19 -4.46 28.58 4.36
C SER A 19 -3.99 27.16 4.75
N GLU A 20 -4.69 26.53 5.71
CA GLU A 20 -4.43 25.18 6.18
C GLU A 20 -5.34 24.13 5.51
N VAL A 21 -5.98 24.49 4.40
CA VAL A 21 -6.65 23.51 3.54
C VAL A 21 -5.57 22.80 2.75
N ALA A 22 -5.24 21.58 3.19
CA ALA A 22 -4.28 20.69 2.58
C ALA A 22 -4.35 20.74 1.04
N SER A 23 -3.22 21.04 0.41
CA SER A 23 -3.06 20.94 -1.03
C SER A 23 -3.32 19.50 -1.47
N THR A 24 -4.46 19.25 -2.11
CA THR A 24 -4.75 17.98 -2.76
C THR A 24 -3.74 17.76 -3.87
N GLN A 25 -2.94 16.70 -3.79
CA GLN A 25 -2.03 16.29 -4.84
C GLN A 25 -2.60 15.09 -5.59
N GLN A 26 -2.72 15.22 -6.92
CA GLN A 26 -3.06 14.11 -7.79
C GLN A 26 -1.79 13.48 -8.35
N VAL A 27 -1.73 12.15 -8.35
CA VAL A 27 -0.66 11.39 -8.99
C VAL A 27 -1.30 10.35 -9.89
N LEU A 28 -0.94 10.42 -11.17
CA LEU A 28 -1.31 9.41 -12.15
C LEU A 28 -0.21 8.34 -12.21
N GLY A 29 -0.63 7.10 -12.34
CA GLY A 29 0.27 5.96 -12.19
C GLY A 29 -0.15 4.80 -13.04
N HIS A 30 -1.16 4.08 -12.57
CA HIS A 30 -1.69 2.92 -13.27
C HIS A 30 -2.30 3.29 -14.61
N ASN A 31 -2.26 2.32 -15.53
CA ASN A 31 -2.80 2.48 -16.87
C ASN A 31 -4.30 2.20 -16.93
N GLU A 32 -4.82 1.52 -15.90
CA GLU A 32 -6.23 1.15 -15.77
C GLU A 32 -6.75 1.45 -14.36
N ARG A 33 -7.98 1.02 -14.06
CA ARG A 33 -8.64 1.28 -12.78
C ARG A 33 -7.82 0.72 -11.62
N ILE A 34 -7.78 1.47 -10.53
CA ILE A 34 -7.15 1.06 -9.27
C ILE A 34 -8.25 0.49 -8.39
N PHE A 35 -8.13 -0.79 -8.02
CA PHE A 35 -9.11 -1.45 -7.15
C PHE A 35 -8.74 -1.32 -5.67
N SER A 36 -7.46 -1.17 -5.36
CA SER A 36 -7.00 -1.17 -3.98
C SER A 36 -5.79 -0.25 -3.76
N CYS A 37 -5.75 0.39 -2.61
CA CYS A 37 -4.61 1.13 -2.11
C CYS A 37 -4.42 0.89 -0.60
N ARG A 38 -3.18 0.71 -0.14
CA ARG A 38 -2.84 0.57 1.28
C ARG A 38 -1.51 1.24 1.60
N CYS A 39 -1.48 1.91 2.75
CA CYS A 39 -0.26 2.45 3.33
C CYS A 39 0.38 1.40 4.24
N SER A 40 1.72 1.37 4.25
CA SER A 40 2.49 0.68 5.28
C SER A 40 2.51 1.49 6.57
N ARG A 41 3.17 0.95 7.60
CA ARG A 41 3.67 1.76 8.73
C ARG A 41 4.62 2.87 8.26
N VAL A 42 4.92 3.79 9.16
CA VAL A 42 5.94 4.82 8.97
C VAL A 42 7.33 4.19 9.15
N PHE A 43 8.22 4.49 8.22
CA PHE A 43 9.64 4.16 8.28
C PHE A 43 10.46 5.40 8.60
N GLU A 44 11.56 5.21 9.33
CA GLU A 44 12.57 6.24 9.51
C GLU A 44 13.59 6.11 8.38
N GLY A 45 13.77 7.18 7.62
CA GLY A 45 14.73 7.26 6.54
C GLY A 45 16.15 7.49 7.04
N LYS A 46 17.12 7.10 6.20
CA LYS A 46 18.54 7.32 6.48
C LYS A 46 18.81 8.81 6.60
N ARG A 47 19.44 9.21 7.71
CA ARG A 47 19.90 10.59 7.93
C ARG A 47 20.91 10.95 6.84
N LYS A 48 20.54 11.84 5.92
CA LYS A 48 21.51 12.42 4.99
C LYS A 48 22.47 13.29 5.79
N ARG A 49 23.75 13.27 5.41
CA ARG A 49 24.84 13.96 6.13
C ARG A 49 24.62 15.49 6.18
N ASP A 50 23.76 16.00 5.32
CA ASP A 50 23.50 17.43 5.10
C ASP A 50 22.10 17.89 5.57
N GLU A 51 21.27 16.99 6.14
CA GLU A 51 19.90 17.31 6.58
C GLU A 51 19.75 17.08 8.10
N GLU A 52 19.32 18.12 8.84
CA GLU A 52 19.00 18.05 10.26
C GLU A 52 17.60 17.46 10.47
N GLY A 53 17.52 16.13 10.54
CA GLY A 53 16.30 15.42 10.92
C GLY A 53 16.27 13.99 10.42
N ALA A 54 15.60 13.08 11.15
CA ALA A 54 15.22 11.79 10.59
C ALA A 54 14.10 12.03 9.56
N SER A 55 14.36 11.75 8.29
CA SER A 55 13.35 11.89 7.24
C SER A 55 12.41 10.68 7.30
N SER A 56 11.19 10.85 7.82
CA SER A 56 10.22 9.76 7.85
C SER A 56 9.48 9.61 6.52
N PHE A 57 9.21 8.36 6.13
CA PHE A 57 8.47 8.06 4.90
C PHE A 57 7.44 6.94 5.11
N VAL A 58 6.45 6.89 4.22
CA VAL A 58 5.44 5.84 4.14
C VAL A 58 5.50 5.20 2.78
N LEU A 59 5.37 3.88 2.72
CA LEU A 59 5.19 3.16 1.47
C LEU A 59 3.69 3.01 1.19
N ILE A 60 3.32 3.18 -0.06
CA ILE A 60 1.95 2.98 -0.54
C ILE A 60 2.00 1.88 -1.58
N ALA A 61 1.14 0.88 -1.44
CA ALA A 61 0.91 -0.15 -2.44
C ALA A 61 -0.42 0.09 -3.13
N THR A 62 -0.48 -0.05 -4.45
CA THR A 62 -1.70 0.04 -5.24
C THR A 62 -1.82 -1.15 -6.18
N GLY A 63 -3.01 -1.75 -6.24
CA GLY A 63 -3.35 -2.85 -7.16
C GLY A 63 -4.37 -2.40 -8.20
N SER A 64 -4.19 -2.84 -9.44
CA SER A 64 -4.96 -2.36 -10.59
C SER A 64 -5.40 -3.48 -11.54
N GLU A 65 -6.43 -3.16 -12.32
CA GLU A 65 -6.86 -3.87 -13.53
C GLU A 65 -5.73 -4.07 -14.55
N ASP A 66 -4.69 -3.21 -14.53
CA ASP A 66 -3.50 -3.38 -15.39
C ASP A 66 -2.60 -4.57 -15.01
N LYS A 67 -3.06 -5.42 -14.08
CA LYS A 67 -2.40 -6.66 -13.61
C LYS A 67 -1.14 -6.41 -12.78
N THR A 68 -0.85 -5.15 -12.47
CA THR A 68 0.33 -4.76 -11.70
C THR A 68 0.00 -4.31 -10.29
N VAL A 69 1.00 -4.47 -9.42
CA VAL A 69 1.08 -3.77 -8.15
C VAL A 69 2.13 -2.68 -8.30
N ARG A 70 1.81 -1.46 -7.87
CA ARG A 70 2.80 -0.37 -7.82
C ARG A 70 3.12 0.00 -6.40
N LEU A 71 4.41 0.26 -6.18
CA LEU A 71 4.92 0.74 -4.90
C LEU A 71 5.37 2.18 -5.04
N TRP A 72 4.90 2.99 -4.10
CA TRP A 72 5.17 4.41 -4.02
C TRP A 72 5.79 4.75 -2.68
N ARG A 73 6.64 5.77 -2.66
CA ARG A 73 7.16 6.37 -1.43
C ARG A 73 6.57 7.77 -1.27
N SER A 74 6.06 8.06 -0.09
CA SER A 74 5.64 9.40 0.34
C SER A 74 6.58 9.87 1.45
N GLU A 75 7.29 10.97 1.23
CA GLU A 75 8.17 11.57 2.24
C GLU A 75 7.44 12.70 2.98
N GLY A 76 7.55 12.71 4.32
CA GLY A 76 6.79 13.63 5.17
C GLY A 76 7.20 15.10 5.01
N LEU A 77 8.43 15.37 4.58
CA LEU A 77 8.99 16.73 4.48
C LEU A 77 8.49 17.48 3.23
N ASP A 78 8.44 16.80 2.09
CA ASP A 78 8.14 17.41 0.79
C ASP A 78 6.74 17.07 0.26
N ARG A 79 6.00 16.18 0.95
CA ARG A 79 4.71 15.60 0.51
C ARG A 79 4.76 15.02 -0.92
N LYS A 80 5.95 14.76 -1.45
CA LYS A 80 6.15 14.20 -2.79
C LYS A 80 5.91 12.71 -2.75
N ILE A 81 5.13 12.24 -3.71
CA ILE A 81 4.89 10.83 -3.96
C ILE A 81 5.75 10.41 -5.15
N LYS A 82 6.68 9.48 -4.93
CA LYS A 82 7.57 8.92 -5.96
C LYS A 82 7.14 7.48 -6.25
N LEU A 83 6.99 7.14 -7.53
CA LEU A 83 6.89 5.74 -7.97
C LEU A 83 8.26 5.07 -7.78
N LEU A 84 8.30 3.99 -7.01
CA LEU A 84 9.51 3.19 -6.81
C LEU A 84 9.56 2.03 -7.80
N HIS A 85 8.53 1.18 -7.79
CA HIS A 85 8.51 -0.06 -8.57
C HIS A 85 7.15 -0.36 -9.18
N VAL A 86 7.19 -1.03 -10.33
CA VAL A 86 6.04 -1.65 -10.99
C VAL A 86 6.25 -3.16 -10.95
N LEU A 87 5.43 -3.86 -10.17
CA LEU A 87 5.50 -5.30 -9.96
C LEU A 87 4.49 -5.99 -10.85
N LYS A 88 4.96 -6.83 -11.77
CA LYS A 88 4.10 -7.75 -12.53
C LYS A 88 3.71 -8.90 -11.61
N ALA A 89 2.56 -8.76 -10.97
CA ALA A 89 2.16 -9.63 -9.87
C ALA A 89 1.20 -10.74 -10.31
N HIS A 90 0.29 -10.41 -11.23
CA HIS A 90 -0.83 -11.27 -11.57
C HIS A 90 -0.96 -11.42 -13.09
N ASP A 91 -1.54 -12.54 -13.51
CA ASP A 91 -1.88 -12.80 -14.92
C ASP A 91 -3.23 -12.19 -15.31
N GLU A 92 -4.02 -11.77 -14.32
CA GLU A 92 -5.29 -11.03 -14.42
C GLU A 92 -5.33 -9.86 -13.41
N GLU A 93 -6.48 -9.24 -13.19
CA GLU A 93 -6.60 -8.01 -12.39
C GLU A 93 -6.09 -8.21 -10.95
N CYS A 94 -5.31 -7.25 -10.46
CA CYS A 94 -4.93 -7.18 -9.05
C CYS A 94 -6.04 -6.48 -8.26
N LEU A 95 -6.80 -7.26 -7.50
CA LEU A 95 -8.02 -6.81 -6.81
C LEU A 95 -7.73 -6.24 -5.43
N SER A 96 -6.71 -6.73 -4.73
CA SER A 96 -6.38 -6.26 -3.38
C SER A 96 -4.89 -6.30 -3.09
N VAL A 97 -4.44 -5.36 -2.25
CA VAL A 97 -3.11 -5.33 -1.67
C VAL A 97 -3.21 -5.12 -0.17
N SER A 98 -2.29 -5.70 0.61
CA SER A 98 -2.24 -5.53 2.06
C SER A 98 -0.82 -5.65 2.59
N TRP A 99 -0.45 -4.76 3.50
CA TRP A 99 0.82 -4.82 4.22
C TRP A 99 0.69 -5.68 5.49
N SER A 100 1.77 -6.37 5.86
CA SER A 100 2.00 -6.80 7.23
C SER A 100 2.23 -5.59 8.13
N ASP A 101 1.94 -5.74 9.43
CA ASP A 101 2.06 -4.62 10.38
C ASP A 101 3.51 -4.16 10.55
N ASP A 102 4.48 -5.06 10.39
CA ASP A 102 5.90 -4.75 10.40
C ASP A 102 6.41 -4.10 9.10
N GLY A 103 5.57 -4.07 8.05
CA GLY A 103 5.86 -3.50 6.74
C GLY A 103 6.91 -4.26 5.91
N LYS A 104 7.33 -5.46 6.34
CA LYS A 104 8.31 -6.28 5.62
C LYS A 104 7.68 -7.19 4.58
N THR A 105 6.38 -7.45 4.70
CA THR A 105 5.65 -8.31 3.77
C THR A 105 4.49 -7.53 3.15
N LEU A 106 4.37 -7.61 1.84
CA LEU A 106 3.21 -7.15 1.09
C LEU A 106 2.53 -8.35 0.46
N ALA A 107 1.22 -8.50 0.66
CA ALA A 107 0.40 -9.45 -0.08
C ALA A 107 -0.34 -8.71 -1.20
N SER A 108 -0.39 -9.31 -2.38
CA SER A 108 -1.27 -8.91 -3.46
C SER A 108 -2.10 -10.09 -3.92
N CYS A 109 -3.37 -9.87 -4.24
CA CYS A 109 -4.24 -10.93 -4.73
C CYS A 109 -5.14 -10.45 -5.87
N GLY A 110 -5.57 -11.39 -6.72
CA GLY A 110 -6.23 -11.06 -7.97
C GLY A 110 -7.22 -12.09 -8.51
N ALA A 111 -7.73 -11.77 -9.69
CA ALA A 111 -8.64 -12.61 -10.46
C ALA A 111 -7.95 -13.84 -11.10
N ASP A 112 -6.61 -13.91 -11.03
CA ASP A 112 -5.83 -15.09 -11.42
C ASP A 112 -5.86 -16.20 -10.37
N ASN A 113 -6.72 -16.07 -9.36
CA ASN A 113 -6.91 -16.97 -8.23
C ASN A 113 -5.69 -17.12 -7.31
N THR A 114 -4.73 -16.20 -7.39
CA THR A 114 -3.49 -16.30 -6.61
C THR A 114 -3.34 -15.17 -5.63
N VAL A 115 -2.56 -15.44 -4.59
CA VAL A 115 -1.98 -14.43 -3.71
C VAL A 115 -0.48 -14.50 -3.86
N VAL A 116 0.16 -13.37 -4.12
CA VAL A 116 1.62 -13.23 -4.16
C VAL A 116 2.08 -12.53 -2.89
N LEU A 117 3.03 -13.13 -2.19
CA LEU A 117 3.72 -12.53 -1.06
C LEU A 117 5.04 -11.93 -1.52
N TRP A 118 5.26 -10.68 -1.16
CA TRP A 118 6.44 -9.92 -1.51
C TRP A 118 7.22 -9.60 -0.23
N SER A 119 8.49 -9.98 -0.20
CA SER A 119 9.46 -9.51 0.78
C SER A 119 9.93 -8.11 0.38
N VAL A 120 9.73 -7.15 1.28
CA VAL A 120 10.03 -5.73 1.10
C VAL A 120 11.12 -5.31 2.08
N ASP A 121 12.25 -4.90 1.53
CA ASP A 121 13.32 -4.24 2.29
C ASP A 121 13.26 -2.72 2.04
N ALA A 122 12.68 -1.99 3.00
CA ALA A 122 12.45 -0.55 2.87
C ALA A 122 13.75 0.26 2.65
N ASP A 123 14.90 -0.25 3.13
CA ASP A 123 16.21 0.40 3.03
C ASP A 123 16.90 0.16 1.68
N ALA A 124 16.49 -0.88 0.95
CA ALA A 124 17.05 -1.29 -0.34
C ALA A 124 16.13 -1.00 -1.53
N LEU A 125 14.93 -0.43 -1.31
CA LEU A 125 13.95 -0.16 -2.36
C LEU A 125 14.41 0.81 -3.45
N ASP A 126 15.42 1.65 -3.22
CA ASP A 126 15.97 2.48 -4.30
C ASP A 126 16.90 1.68 -5.23
N ASP A 127 17.48 0.58 -4.76
CA ASP A 127 18.44 -0.24 -5.49
C ASP A 127 17.82 -1.50 -6.11
N ALA A 128 16.81 -2.07 -5.46
CA ALA A 128 16.19 -3.33 -5.88
C ALA A 128 14.66 -3.36 -5.65
N PRO A 129 13.91 -4.06 -6.52
CA PRO A 129 12.49 -4.30 -6.29
C PRO A 129 12.27 -5.31 -5.15
N PRO A 130 11.07 -5.32 -4.54
CA PRO A 130 10.62 -6.42 -3.69
C PRO A 130 10.75 -7.77 -4.39
N ARG A 131 11.03 -8.80 -3.60
CA ARG A 131 11.19 -10.18 -4.09
C ARG A 131 9.93 -10.97 -3.78
N VAL A 132 9.55 -11.88 -4.67
CA VAL A 132 8.49 -12.85 -4.38
C VAL A 132 9.01 -13.80 -3.31
N ALA A 133 8.35 -13.79 -2.14
CA ALA A 133 8.63 -14.69 -1.04
C ALA A 133 7.82 -16.00 -1.16
N GLY A 134 6.59 -15.90 -1.65
CA GLY A 134 5.72 -17.07 -1.82
C GLY A 134 4.51 -16.79 -2.70
N ARG A 135 3.84 -17.87 -3.13
CA ARG A 135 2.60 -17.79 -3.90
C ARG A 135 1.58 -18.78 -3.33
N LEU A 136 0.39 -18.29 -3.03
CA LEU A 136 -0.73 -19.07 -2.54
C LEU A 136 -1.80 -19.14 -3.63
N VAL A 137 -2.56 -20.22 -3.67
CA VAL A 137 -3.51 -20.49 -4.75
C VAL A 137 -4.88 -20.82 -4.19
N HIS A 138 -5.90 -20.18 -4.74
CA HIS A 138 -7.31 -20.46 -4.53
C HIS A 138 -7.91 -21.14 -5.76
N LYS A 139 -9.12 -21.69 -5.60
CA LYS A 139 -9.88 -22.29 -6.72
C LYS A 139 -10.69 -21.26 -7.52
N ASP A 140 -10.82 -20.04 -7.00
CA ASP A 140 -11.62 -18.96 -7.54
C ASP A 140 -10.91 -17.62 -7.28
N HIS A 141 -11.44 -16.52 -7.83
CA HIS A 141 -10.84 -15.19 -7.72
C HIS A 141 -10.64 -14.81 -6.26
N VAL A 142 -9.50 -14.19 -5.96
CA VAL A 142 -9.22 -13.71 -4.61
C VAL A 142 -9.56 -12.23 -4.55
N TYR A 143 -10.65 -11.91 -3.87
CA TYR A 143 -11.19 -10.55 -3.85
C TYR A 143 -10.52 -9.67 -2.81
N LYS A 144 -10.03 -10.26 -1.71
CA LYS A 144 -9.39 -9.51 -0.63
C LYS A 144 -8.37 -10.36 0.11
N ALA A 145 -7.29 -9.70 0.51
CA ALA A 145 -6.28 -10.22 1.41
C ALA A 145 -6.09 -9.22 2.54
N ILE A 146 -5.99 -9.69 3.79
CA ILE A 146 -5.72 -8.86 4.96
C ILE A 146 -4.73 -9.56 5.89
N PHE A 147 -3.72 -8.83 6.33
CA PHE A 147 -2.87 -9.29 7.44
C PHE A 147 -3.56 -9.03 8.77
N LYS A 148 -3.33 -9.93 9.72
CA LYS A 148 -3.64 -9.71 11.13
C LYS A 148 -2.50 -10.26 11.98
N THR A 149 -1.91 -9.38 12.79
CA THR A 149 -1.04 -9.74 13.90
C THR A 149 -1.84 -10.20 15.12
N GLY A 150 -1.30 -11.17 15.86
CA GLY A 150 -1.81 -11.60 17.18
C GLY A 150 -2.66 -12.88 17.13
N SER A 151 -3.08 -13.34 18.31
CA SER A 151 -3.81 -14.61 18.47
C SER A 151 -5.17 -14.60 17.73
N VAL A 152 -5.15 -15.03 16.48
CA VAL A 152 -6.34 -15.49 15.77
C VAL A 152 -6.59 -16.93 16.20
N ILE A 153 -7.86 -17.27 16.44
CA ILE A 153 -8.31 -18.59 16.91
C ILE A 153 -7.70 -19.67 16.00
N GLY A 154 -6.81 -20.51 16.54
CA GLY A 154 -6.27 -21.70 15.87
C GLY A 154 -4.81 -21.63 15.41
N CYS A 155 -4.12 -20.48 15.53
CA CYS A 155 -2.66 -20.41 15.35
C CYS A 155 -1.99 -20.26 16.73
N GLU A 156 -1.17 -21.23 17.13
CA GLU A 156 -0.36 -21.11 18.35
C GLU A 156 0.84 -20.18 18.06
N GLY A 157 0.83 -18.98 18.64
CA GLY A 157 1.94 -18.02 18.53
C GLY A 157 1.51 -16.58 18.23
N GLU A 158 2.47 -15.65 18.26
CA GLU A 158 2.32 -14.26 17.77
C GLU A 158 2.58 -14.17 16.26
N SER A 159 2.26 -15.22 15.50
CA SER A 159 2.55 -15.30 14.08
C SER A 159 1.61 -14.42 13.26
N ASP A 160 2.12 -13.89 12.15
CA ASP A 160 1.29 -13.16 11.19
C ASP A 160 0.34 -14.13 10.48
N VAL A 161 -0.96 -13.87 10.62
CA VAL A 161 -1.99 -14.61 9.89
C VAL A 161 -2.44 -13.77 8.71
N LEU A 162 -2.43 -14.37 7.53
CA LEU A 162 -3.05 -13.79 6.34
C LEU A 162 -4.44 -14.39 6.16
N VAL A 163 -5.45 -13.54 6.06
CA VAL A 163 -6.83 -13.95 5.77
C VAL A 163 -7.18 -13.52 4.36
N THR A 164 -7.69 -14.47 3.58
CA THR A 164 -8.07 -14.26 2.17
C THR A 164 -9.51 -14.70 1.93
N CYS A 165 -10.27 -13.92 1.18
CA CYS A 165 -11.60 -14.32 0.73
C CYS A 165 -11.63 -14.56 -0.78
N SER A 166 -12.21 -15.69 -1.17
CA SER A 166 -12.28 -16.15 -2.56
C SER A 166 -13.59 -16.91 -2.77
N GLY A 167 -14.40 -16.47 -3.74
CA GLY A 167 -15.76 -16.99 -3.93
C GLY A 167 -16.55 -17.06 -2.61
N ASN A 168 -16.94 -18.28 -2.21
CA ASN A 168 -17.64 -18.56 -0.94
C ASN A 168 -16.72 -19.09 0.18
N GLN A 169 -15.40 -18.94 0.04
CA GLN A 169 -14.41 -19.45 0.98
C GLN A 169 -13.62 -18.33 1.64
N ILE A 170 -13.32 -18.51 2.93
CA ILE A 170 -12.36 -17.71 3.67
C ILE A 170 -11.26 -18.68 4.11
N LEU A 171 -10.02 -18.41 3.71
CA LEU A 171 -8.86 -19.18 4.13
C LEU A 171 -7.99 -18.33 5.06
N PHE A 172 -7.43 -19.01 6.07
CA PHE A 172 -6.46 -18.48 7.00
C PHE A 172 -5.13 -19.15 6.69
N TRP A 173 -4.09 -18.35 6.49
CA TRP A 173 -2.75 -18.81 6.17
C TRP A 173 -1.82 -18.43 7.31
N GLY A 174 -1.21 -19.44 7.94
CA GLY A 174 -0.03 -19.22 8.78
C GLY A 174 1.17 -18.98 7.89
N LEU A 175 1.91 -17.90 8.13
CA LEU A 175 3.02 -17.50 7.26
C LEU A 175 4.39 -18.03 7.72
N ASP A 176 4.44 -18.71 8.88
CA ASP A 176 5.67 -19.25 9.47
C ASP A 176 6.35 -20.32 8.59
N GLU A 177 5.61 -20.97 7.68
CA GLU A 177 6.15 -21.96 6.75
C GLU A 177 6.44 -21.40 5.35
N VAL A 178 6.01 -20.16 5.07
CA VAL A 178 6.03 -19.55 3.72
C VAL A 178 7.07 -18.44 3.60
N LEU A 179 7.46 -17.81 4.72
CA LEU A 179 8.48 -16.75 4.82
C LEU A 179 9.75 -17.25 5.50
#